data_AF-A0A6V8H0S0-F1
#
_entry.id   AF-A0A6V8H0S0-F1
#
_cell.length_a   1.000
_cell.length_b   1.000
_cell.length_c   1.000
_cell.angle_alpha   90.00
_cell.angle_beta   90.00
_cell.angle_gamma   90.00
#
_symmetry.space_group_name_H-M   'P 1'
#
loop_
_entity.id
_entity.type
_entity.pdbx_description
1 polymer ?
#
loop_
_entity_poly.entity_id
_entity_poly.type
_entity_poly.pdbx_seq_one_letter_code
_entity_poly.pdbx_strand_id
1 'polypeptide(L)'
;MASAATITTPRINLKLTSNDSAVLQALFDNGEGAFPIPSSTDSSSERIVPVDSQTINIDDSLPAFPRCYIEGAAFKSLKDRELAIIRRIQGSTAEPNGAFSTQEASSSSSTPVHILEQAIDDLSSLITEHPDYPPLYANKAQALRLLIQSKTSSTSDTDKDAAIFHPENKDLATRLLSDLSKAISLASPVVTGANRSITSVSSSQYRLLSNTHMHRGYLLLKAGKIRKEEEEGTTQTQQTERGGPTQLLAISSRDQLEEMASQDFFEAGRYGNEVAKQLSVGTNPYAKMCGAIVKEALKKEIEEFQS
;
A
#
# COMPACT_ATOMS: atom_id res chain seq x y z
N MET A 1 -4.60 46.12 -11.27
CA MET A 1 -4.11 45.20 -10.22
C MET A 1 -4.71 43.84 -10.51
N ALA A 2 -3.90 42.89 -10.98
CA ALA A 2 -4.39 41.61 -11.51
C ALA A 2 -4.48 40.55 -10.39
N SER A 3 -5.64 39.92 -10.30
CA SER A 3 -5.97 38.86 -9.33
C SER A 3 -5.09 37.62 -9.48
N ALA A 4 -4.61 37.12 -8.34
CA ALA A 4 -3.87 35.88 -8.22
C ALA A 4 -4.77 34.68 -8.61
N ALA A 5 -4.37 33.96 -9.65
CA ALA A 5 -5.00 32.70 -10.03
C ALA A 5 -4.57 31.59 -9.06
N THR A 6 -5.50 31.13 -8.24
CA THR A 6 -5.35 29.93 -7.41
C THR A 6 -5.15 28.72 -8.30
N ILE A 7 -3.92 28.18 -8.33
CA ILE A 7 -3.60 26.93 -9.03
C ILE A 7 -4.20 25.78 -8.23
N THR A 8 -5.37 25.30 -8.65
CA THR A 8 -5.98 24.09 -8.14
C THR A 8 -5.12 22.89 -8.56
N THR A 9 -4.35 22.33 -7.62
CA THR A 9 -3.63 21.07 -7.82
C THR A 9 -4.63 19.93 -8.07
N PRO A 10 -4.50 19.16 -9.16
CA PRO A 10 -5.38 18.02 -9.39
C PRO A 10 -5.18 16.95 -8.30
N ARG A 11 -6.29 16.54 -7.67
CA ARG A 11 -6.33 15.43 -6.71
C ARG A 11 -6.02 14.13 -7.45
N ILE A 12 -4.77 13.68 -7.38
CA ILE A 12 -4.40 12.31 -7.74
C ILE A 12 -4.96 11.40 -6.64
N ASN A 13 -6.11 10.77 -6.90
CA ASN A 13 -6.60 9.65 -6.10
C ASN A 13 -5.74 8.43 -6.45
N LEU A 14 -4.55 8.35 -5.85
CA LEU A 14 -3.87 7.08 -5.56
C LEU A 14 -4.56 6.38 -4.38
N LYS A 15 -5.89 6.52 -4.27
CA LYS A 15 -6.63 5.71 -3.32
C LYS A 15 -6.41 4.28 -3.78
N LEU A 16 -5.78 3.49 -2.91
CA LEU A 16 -6.08 2.06 -2.81
C LEU A 16 -7.54 1.85 -3.18
N THR A 17 -7.81 0.86 -4.02
CA THR A 17 -9.19 0.56 -4.38
C THR A 17 -9.97 0.42 -3.08
N SER A 18 -11.21 0.91 -2.99
CA SER A 18 -11.98 0.78 -1.73
C SER A 18 -12.01 -0.68 -1.23
N ASN A 19 -11.80 -1.64 -2.14
CA ASN A 19 -11.57 -3.05 -1.86
C ASN A 19 -10.33 -3.33 -1.01
N ASP A 20 -9.17 -2.71 -1.24
CA ASP A 20 -7.93 -3.05 -0.50
C ASP A 20 -8.05 -2.70 0.99
N SER A 21 -8.65 -1.55 1.31
CA SER A 21 -8.91 -1.15 2.69
C SER A 21 -9.95 -2.06 3.34
N ALA A 22 -10.97 -2.49 2.60
CA ALA A 22 -12.01 -3.39 3.09
C ALA A 22 -11.49 -4.83 3.26
N VAL A 23 -10.66 -5.32 2.33
CA VAL A 23 -9.98 -6.62 2.39
C VAL A 23 -9.02 -6.64 3.57
N LEU A 24 -8.24 -5.58 3.77
CA LEU A 24 -7.38 -5.47 4.93
C LEU A 24 -8.18 -5.40 6.22
N GLN A 25 -9.22 -4.58 6.31
CA GLN A 25 -10.06 -4.51 7.50
C GLN A 25 -10.71 -5.88 7.80
N ALA A 26 -11.24 -6.58 6.81
CA ALA A 26 -11.78 -7.93 6.96
C ALA A 26 -10.71 -8.97 7.36
N LEU A 27 -9.48 -8.85 6.86
CA LEU A 27 -8.35 -9.72 7.22
C LEU A 27 -7.92 -9.60 8.68
N PHE A 28 -8.27 -8.50 9.36
CA PHE A 28 -8.01 -8.28 10.79
C PHE A 28 -9.25 -8.41 11.68
N ASP A 29 -10.45 -8.24 11.12
CA ASP A 29 -11.73 -8.46 11.82
C ASP A 29 -11.99 -9.96 12.06
N ASN A 30 -11.47 -10.84 11.18
CA ASN A 30 -11.62 -12.30 11.26
C ASN A 30 -10.76 -13.01 12.34
N GLY A 31 -10.44 -12.35 13.46
CA GLY A 31 -10.19 -13.06 14.73
C GLY A 31 -8.75 -13.19 15.24
N GLU A 32 -7.71 -12.72 14.54
CA GLU A 32 -6.32 -12.80 15.05
C GLU A 32 -5.78 -11.51 15.69
N GLY A 33 -6.62 -10.49 15.85
CA GLY A 33 -6.22 -9.23 16.47
C GLY A 33 -7.37 -8.36 16.95
N ALA A 34 -8.53 -8.96 17.27
CA ALA A 34 -9.67 -8.25 17.84
C ALA A 34 -9.33 -7.70 19.24
N PHE A 35 -8.67 -6.54 19.26
CA PHE A 35 -8.73 -5.63 20.38
C PHE A 35 -10.12 -4.98 20.32
N PRO A 36 -10.93 -5.06 21.39
CA PRO A 36 -12.15 -4.28 21.46
C PRO A 36 -11.76 -2.80 21.42
N ILE A 37 -12.16 -2.10 20.37
CA ILE A 37 -12.07 -0.64 20.32
C ILE A 37 -13.23 -0.10 21.17
N PRO A 38 -12.99 0.66 22.25
CA PRO A 38 -14.07 1.44 22.86
C PRO A 38 -14.56 2.44 21.82
N SER A 39 -15.85 2.39 21.51
CA SER A 39 -16.53 3.38 20.67
C SER A 39 -16.53 4.73 21.39
N SER A 40 -15.51 5.56 21.19
CA SER A 40 -15.51 6.95 21.65
C SER A 40 -15.99 7.87 20.54
N THR A 41 -17.31 7.92 20.38
CA THR A 41 -17.96 9.21 20.12
C THR A 41 -17.86 10.01 21.42
N ASP A 42 -16.72 10.64 21.68
CA ASP A 42 -16.69 11.72 22.65
C ASP A 42 -15.76 12.83 22.17
N SER A 43 -16.40 13.86 21.64
CA SER A 43 -15.80 15.14 21.31
C SER A 43 -15.58 15.91 22.60
N SER A 44 -14.44 15.70 23.25
CA SER A 44 -13.98 16.59 24.32
C SER A 44 -12.46 16.75 24.26
N SER A 45 -12.07 18.00 24.03
CA SER A 45 -10.71 18.48 23.94
C SER A 45 -9.96 18.31 25.26
N GLU A 46 -9.15 17.26 25.40
CA GLU A 46 -8.03 17.27 26.34
C GLU A 46 -6.74 16.80 25.67
N ARG A 47 -5.81 17.75 25.62
CA ARG A 47 -4.55 17.69 24.89
C ARG A 47 -3.53 16.93 25.74
N ILE A 48 -3.65 15.61 25.80
CA ILE A 48 -2.57 14.74 26.29
C ILE A 48 -1.70 14.41 25.07
N VAL A 49 -0.52 15.02 25.01
CA VAL A 49 0.47 14.79 23.97
C VAL A 49 1.11 13.42 24.24
N PRO A 50 0.93 12.40 23.39
CA PRO A 50 1.79 11.24 23.46
C PRO A 50 3.15 11.66 22.91
N VAL A 51 4.16 11.62 23.77
CA VAL A 51 5.58 11.67 23.39
C VAL A 51 5.83 10.51 22.41
N ASP A 52 6.56 10.80 21.33
CA ASP A 52 6.97 9.91 20.23
C ASP A 52 6.07 9.80 18.98
N SER A 53 5.35 10.87 18.62
CA SER A 53 4.96 11.08 17.22
C SER A 53 5.94 12.05 16.58
N GLN A 54 6.94 11.55 15.83
CA GLN A 54 7.67 12.40 14.87
C GLN A 54 6.66 12.89 13.83
N THR A 55 6.06 14.04 14.07
CA THR A 55 5.06 14.63 13.20
C THR A 55 5.75 15.09 11.92
N ILE A 56 5.37 14.48 10.80
CA ILE A 56 5.87 14.89 9.49
C ILE A 56 5.22 16.23 9.14
N ASN A 57 6.05 17.24 8.88
CA ASN A 57 5.57 18.56 8.48
C ASN A 57 5.31 18.58 6.97
N ILE A 58 4.09 18.96 6.56
CA ILE A 58 3.76 19.11 5.14
C ILE A 58 4.01 20.56 4.75
N ASP A 59 4.94 20.76 3.81
CA ASP A 59 5.26 22.06 3.27
C ASP A 59 5.07 22.08 1.76
N ASP A 60 3.98 22.72 1.32
CA ASP A 60 3.61 22.83 -0.09
C ASP A 60 4.53 23.78 -0.88
N SER A 61 5.40 24.54 -0.21
CA SER A 61 6.41 25.36 -0.88
C SER A 61 7.61 24.53 -1.37
N LEU A 62 7.77 23.30 -0.87
CA LEU A 62 8.82 22.39 -1.28
C LEU A 62 8.56 21.79 -2.67
N PRO A 63 9.62 21.48 -3.45
CA PRO A 63 9.47 20.76 -4.70
C PRO A 63 8.80 19.41 -4.48
N ALA A 64 7.99 18.98 -5.46
CA ALA A 64 7.23 17.73 -5.36
C ALA A 64 8.12 16.51 -5.04
N PHE A 65 9.30 16.43 -5.67
CA PHE A 65 10.29 15.38 -5.42
C PHE A 65 11.70 15.99 -5.39
N PRO A 66 12.38 16.01 -4.23
CA PRO A 66 13.64 16.75 -4.06
C PRO A 66 14.82 16.15 -4.82
N ARG A 67 14.73 14.88 -5.23
CA ARG A 67 15.78 14.16 -5.99
C ARG A 67 15.54 14.15 -7.50
N CYS A 68 14.45 14.76 -7.96
CA CYS A 68 14.04 14.74 -9.36
C CYS A 68 14.27 16.12 -9.97
N TYR A 69 15.18 16.22 -10.94
CA TYR A 69 15.55 17.49 -11.57
C TYR A 69 14.99 17.54 -12.99
N ILE A 70 13.75 18.00 -13.11
CA ILE A 70 13.07 18.15 -14.40
C ILE A 70 12.68 19.62 -14.59
N GLU A 71 13.02 20.17 -15.75
CA GLU A 71 12.64 21.53 -16.14
C GLU A 71 11.11 21.68 -16.21
N GLY A 72 10.57 22.85 -15.83
CA GLY A 72 9.12 23.02 -15.62
C GLY A 72 8.22 22.64 -16.80
N ALA A 73 8.65 22.91 -18.05
CA ALA A 73 7.89 22.53 -19.24
C ALA A 73 7.91 21.01 -19.48
N ALA A 74 9.08 20.39 -19.34
CA ALA A 74 9.25 18.94 -19.44
C ALA A 74 8.50 18.22 -18.31
N PHE A 75 8.50 18.76 -17.09
CA PHE A 75 7.79 18.21 -15.94
C PHE A 75 6.27 18.19 -16.17
N LYS A 76 5.72 19.26 -16.73
CA LYS A 76 4.30 19.31 -17.06
C LYS A 76 3.94 18.30 -18.15
N SER A 77 4.75 18.22 -19.21
CA SER A 77 4.55 17.23 -20.28
C SER A 77 4.63 15.79 -19.77
N LEU A 78 5.61 15.48 -18.92
CA LEU A 78 5.75 14.18 -18.27
C LEU A 78 4.50 13.82 -17.45
N LYS A 79 4.04 14.75 -16.61
CA LYS A 79 2.84 14.56 -15.80
C LYS A 79 1.59 14.36 -16.65
N ASP A 80 1.46 15.10 -17.75
CA ASP A 80 0.32 14.95 -18.67
C ASP A 80 0.34 13.57 -19.37
N ARG A 81 1.52 13.09 -19.80
CA ARG A 81 1.70 11.74 -20.36
C ARG A 81 1.39 10.65 -19.33
N GLU A 82 1.92 10.77 -18.12
CA GLU A 82 1.63 9.87 -17.00
C GLU A 82 0.12 9.81 -16.71
N LEU A 83 -0.54 10.96 -16.59
CA LEU A 83 -1.97 11.04 -16.33
C LEU A 83 -2.80 10.45 -17.47
N ALA A 84 -2.37 10.59 -18.73
CA ALA A 84 -3.04 9.96 -19.86
C ALA A 84 -3.02 8.43 -19.77
N ILE A 85 -1.89 7.85 -19.35
CA ILE A 85 -1.76 6.40 -19.13
C ILE A 85 -2.68 5.94 -17.98
N ILE A 86 -2.67 6.64 -16.85
CA ILE A 86 -3.53 6.31 -15.69
C ILE A 86 -5.01 6.40 -16.06
N ARG A 87 -5.41 7.45 -16.78
CA ARG A 87 -6.79 7.62 -17.25
C ARG A 87 -7.20 6.52 -18.22
N ARG A 88 -6.29 5.95 -19.01
CA ARG A 88 -6.60 4.80 -19.87
C ARG A 88 -6.94 3.56 -19.04
N ILE A 89 -6.14 3.29 -18.00
CA ILE A 89 -6.40 2.18 -17.06
C ILE A 89 -7.76 2.40 -16.37
N GLN A 90 -8.04 3.61 -15.88
CA GLN A 90 -9.31 3.93 -15.20
C GLN A 90 -10.52 4.01 -16.12
N GLY A 91 -10.39 4.59 -17.31
CA GLY A 91 -11.47 4.76 -18.29
C GLY A 91 -12.02 3.44 -18.77
N SER A 92 -11.15 2.44 -18.97
CA SER A 92 -11.58 1.07 -19.28
C SER A 92 -12.40 0.38 -18.18
N THR A 93 -12.37 0.88 -16.93
CA THR A 93 -13.24 0.40 -15.85
C THR A 93 -14.62 1.08 -15.85
N ALA A 94 -14.78 2.14 -16.65
CA ALA A 94 -15.96 2.99 -16.74
C ALA A 94 -16.24 3.35 -18.22
N GLU A 95 -16.66 2.39 -19.03
CA GLU A 95 -17.14 2.73 -20.38
C GLU A 95 -18.56 3.32 -20.35
N PRO A 96 -18.88 4.23 -21.28
CA PRO A 96 -20.12 4.99 -21.34
C PRO A 96 -21.15 4.27 -22.22
N ASN A 97 -22.14 3.63 -21.62
CA ASN A 97 -23.38 3.30 -22.32
C ASN A 97 -24.53 4.10 -21.71
N GLY A 98 -24.82 5.24 -22.33
CA GLY A 98 -26.12 5.88 -22.20
C GLY A 98 -27.17 5.01 -22.89
N ALA A 99 -27.90 4.21 -22.10
CA ALA A 99 -29.29 3.84 -22.36
C ALA A 99 -29.89 3.21 -21.10
N PHE A 100 -30.66 4.02 -20.38
CA PHE A 100 -31.80 3.68 -19.51
C PHE A 100 -32.03 2.19 -19.19
N SER A 101 -31.67 1.76 -17.97
CA SER A 101 -32.49 0.86 -17.13
C SER A 101 -31.91 0.73 -15.73
N THR A 102 -32.71 1.13 -14.75
CA THR A 102 -32.57 0.80 -13.34
C THR A 102 -32.64 -0.72 -13.16
N GLN A 103 -31.52 -1.37 -12.85
CA GLN A 103 -31.44 -2.57 -12.02
C GLN A 103 -29.97 -2.95 -11.76
N GLU A 104 -29.61 -2.94 -10.48
CA GLU A 104 -28.55 -3.72 -9.82
C GLU A 104 -27.09 -3.50 -10.25
N ALA A 105 -26.39 -2.73 -9.40
CA ALA A 105 -24.94 -2.63 -9.37
C ALA A 105 -24.32 -3.96 -8.90
N SER A 106 -24.09 -4.87 -9.84
CA SER A 106 -23.45 -6.16 -9.60
C SER A 106 -22.30 -6.39 -10.58
N SER A 107 -21.07 -6.31 -10.04
CA SER A 107 -19.89 -7.13 -10.37
C SER A 107 -19.30 -7.15 -11.80
N SER A 108 -18.01 -6.74 -11.87
CA SER A 108 -16.95 -7.10 -12.84
C SER A 108 -16.66 -6.18 -14.05
N SER A 109 -16.18 -4.95 -13.81
CA SER A 109 -15.37 -4.21 -14.81
C SER A 109 -13.87 -4.43 -14.58
N SER A 110 -13.35 -5.56 -15.07
CA SER A 110 -11.89 -5.80 -15.11
C SER A 110 -11.28 -5.02 -16.29
N THR A 111 -10.22 -4.27 -16.04
CA THR A 111 -9.44 -3.64 -17.11
C THR A 111 -8.89 -4.72 -18.06
N PRO A 112 -9.03 -4.60 -19.39
CA PRO A 112 -8.51 -5.58 -20.33
C PRO A 112 -6.99 -5.75 -20.22
N VAL A 113 -6.50 -7.00 -20.30
CA VAL A 113 -5.08 -7.37 -20.15
C VAL A 113 -4.17 -6.56 -21.09
N HIS A 114 -4.54 -6.42 -22.37
CA HIS A 114 -3.73 -5.68 -23.35
C HIS A 114 -3.56 -4.19 -23.00
N ILE A 115 -4.55 -3.57 -22.33
CA ILE A 115 -4.45 -2.17 -21.89
C ILE A 115 -3.41 -2.05 -20.76
N LEU A 116 -3.37 -3.03 -19.85
CA LEU A 116 -2.40 -3.06 -18.75
C LEU A 116 -0.99 -3.31 -19.26
N GLU A 117 -0.81 -4.23 -20.21
CA GLU A 117 0.48 -4.49 -20.86
C GLU A 117 1.00 -3.24 -21.57
N GLN A 118 0.17 -2.59 -22.40
CA GLN A 118 0.54 -1.33 -23.04
C GLN A 118 0.87 -0.22 -22.03
N ALA A 119 0.11 -0.11 -20.93
CA ALA A 119 0.38 0.89 -19.91
C ALA A 119 1.72 0.64 -19.18
N ILE A 120 2.07 -0.62 -18.94
CA ILE A 120 3.37 -1.00 -18.34
C ILE A 120 4.51 -0.64 -19.29
N ASP A 121 4.35 -0.85 -20.59
CA ASP A 121 5.35 -0.49 -21.60
C ASP A 121 5.50 1.03 -21.71
N ASP A 122 4.39 1.76 -21.78
CA ASP A 122 4.38 3.23 -21.82
C ASP A 122 5.05 3.82 -20.56
N LEU A 123 4.74 3.29 -19.37
CA LEU A 123 5.39 3.68 -18.10
C LEU A 123 6.87 3.31 -18.08
N SER A 124 7.25 2.17 -18.66
CA SER A 124 8.66 1.75 -18.74
C SER A 124 9.45 2.68 -19.65
N SER A 125 8.88 3.15 -20.76
CA SER A 125 9.47 4.19 -21.61
C SER A 125 9.62 5.52 -20.86
N LEU A 126 8.63 5.91 -20.06
CA LEU A 126 8.77 7.12 -19.25
C LEU A 126 9.86 6.98 -18.17
N ILE A 127 10.05 5.78 -17.62
CA ILE A 127 11.12 5.52 -16.64
C ILE A 127 12.50 5.58 -17.28
N THR A 128 12.67 5.13 -18.53
CA THR A 128 13.95 5.25 -19.24
C THR A 128 14.28 6.71 -19.54
N GLU A 129 13.27 7.53 -19.86
CA GLU A 129 13.42 8.97 -20.06
C GLU A 129 13.69 9.73 -18.74
N HIS A 130 13.01 9.35 -17.65
CA HIS A 130 13.04 10.04 -16.36
C HIS A 130 13.22 9.06 -15.18
N PRO A 131 14.43 8.49 -15.00
CA PRO A 131 14.66 7.41 -14.04
C PRO A 131 14.61 7.87 -12.57
N ASP A 132 14.64 9.16 -12.32
CA ASP A 132 14.60 9.81 -11.00
C ASP A 132 13.20 10.25 -10.57
N TYR A 133 12.17 10.09 -11.43
CA TYR A 133 10.79 10.48 -11.14
C TYR A 133 10.02 9.37 -10.39
N PRO A 134 9.76 9.51 -9.07
CA PRO A 134 9.23 8.40 -8.26
C PRO A 134 7.83 7.87 -8.62
N PRO A 135 6.84 8.72 -9.00
CA PRO A 135 5.49 8.27 -9.32
C PRO A 135 5.39 7.19 -10.40
N LEU A 136 6.29 7.21 -11.39
CA LEU A 136 6.26 6.22 -12.49
C LEU A 136 6.44 4.80 -11.98
N TYR A 137 7.36 4.59 -11.04
CA TYR A 137 7.59 3.28 -10.45
C TYR A 137 6.39 2.83 -9.62
N ALA A 138 5.78 3.72 -8.83
CA ALA A 138 4.59 3.39 -8.04
C ALA A 138 3.39 3.03 -8.94
N ASN A 139 3.17 3.78 -10.01
CA ASN A 139 2.10 3.50 -10.97
C ASN A 139 2.34 2.20 -11.75
N LYS A 140 3.59 1.95 -12.15
CA LYS A 140 3.96 0.71 -12.84
C LYS A 140 3.78 -0.50 -11.93
N ALA A 141 4.15 -0.40 -10.65
CA ALA A 141 3.86 -1.44 -9.66
C ALA A 141 2.35 -1.70 -9.53
N GLN A 142 1.52 -0.64 -9.50
CA GLN A 142 0.07 -0.80 -9.48
C GLN A 142 -0.47 -1.47 -10.75
N ALA A 143 0.03 -1.08 -11.93
CA ALA A 143 -0.35 -1.70 -13.20
C ALA A 143 0.05 -3.18 -13.26
N LEU A 144 1.24 -3.54 -12.77
CA LEU A 144 1.69 -4.93 -12.64
C LEU A 144 0.78 -5.74 -11.71
N ARG A 145 0.36 -5.16 -10.57
CA ARG A 145 -0.60 -5.81 -9.67
C ARG A 145 -1.93 -6.10 -10.36
N LEU A 146 -2.49 -5.10 -11.05
CA LEU A 146 -3.74 -5.27 -11.81
C LEU A 146 -3.59 -6.29 -12.94
N LEU A 147 -2.43 -6.33 -13.61
CA LEU A 147 -2.14 -7.30 -14.66
C LEU A 147 -2.17 -8.73 -14.12
N ILE A 148 -1.52 -8.97 -12.98
CA ILE A 148 -1.53 -10.27 -12.30
C ILE A 148 -2.97 -10.68 -11.98
N GLN A 149 -3.73 -9.80 -11.32
CA GLN A 149 -5.13 -10.07 -10.97
C GLN A 149 -6.03 -10.36 -12.19
N SER A 150 -5.76 -9.68 -13.32
CA SER A 150 -6.53 -9.84 -14.55
C SER A 150 -6.19 -11.14 -15.28
N LYS A 151 -4.93 -11.59 -15.21
CA LYS A 151 -4.48 -12.87 -15.80
C LYS A 151 -5.02 -14.09 -15.06
N THR A 152 -5.26 -13.97 -13.75
CA THR A 152 -5.69 -15.08 -12.88
C THR A 152 -7.19 -15.11 -12.59
N SER A 153 -8.00 -14.24 -13.24
CA SER A 153 -9.46 -14.15 -13.05
C SER A 153 -10.26 -15.41 -13.44
N SER A 154 -9.60 -16.53 -13.77
CA SER A 154 -10.22 -17.84 -14.05
C SER A 154 -10.39 -18.74 -12.81
N THR A 155 -9.79 -18.42 -11.66
CA THR A 155 -9.98 -19.18 -10.41
C THR A 155 -10.95 -18.44 -9.49
N SER A 156 -11.89 -19.18 -8.90
CA SER A 156 -12.95 -18.71 -8.00
C SER A 156 -12.42 -18.29 -6.61
N ASP A 157 -11.21 -17.73 -6.54
CA ASP A 157 -10.59 -17.33 -5.29
C ASP A 157 -11.10 -15.96 -4.84
N THR A 158 -11.51 -15.91 -3.58
CA THR A 158 -11.97 -14.68 -2.91
C THR A 158 -10.85 -13.66 -2.73
N ASP A 159 -9.59 -14.07 -2.90
CA ASP A 159 -8.40 -13.23 -2.76
C ASP A 159 -7.61 -13.14 -4.08
N LYS A 160 -7.99 -12.21 -4.95
CA LYS A 160 -7.32 -11.97 -6.25
C LYS A 160 -5.83 -11.65 -6.13
N ASP A 161 -5.37 -11.20 -4.97
CA ASP A 161 -3.96 -10.90 -4.73
C ASP A 161 -3.14 -12.12 -4.33
N ALA A 162 -3.77 -13.27 -4.01
CA ALA A 162 -3.06 -14.54 -3.86
C ALA A 162 -2.28 -14.89 -5.13
N ALA A 163 -2.80 -14.49 -6.29
CA ALA A 163 -2.18 -14.65 -7.60
C ALA A 163 -0.75 -14.07 -7.71
N ILE A 164 -0.43 -13.04 -6.91
CA ILE A 164 0.91 -12.43 -6.87
C ILE A 164 1.95 -13.46 -6.42
N PHE A 165 1.55 -14.44 -5.62
CA PHE A 165 2.43 -15.45 -5.04
C PHE A 165 2.38 -16.79 -5.79
N HIS A 166 1.71 -16.87 -6.94
CA HIS A 166 1.81 -18.03 -7.81
C HIS A 166 3.13 -18.07 -8.59
N PRO A 167 3.64 -19.28 -8.95
CA PRO A 167 4.95 -19.44 -9.56
C PRO A 167 5.06 -18.76 -10.94
N GLU A 168 3.98 -18.79 -11.73
CA GLU A 168 3.93 -18.16 -13.06
C GLU A 168 4.06 -16.63 -13.02
N ASN A 169 3.73 -16.00 -11.88
CA ASN A 169 3.77 -14.56 -11.70
C ASN A 169 5.06 -14.08 -11.01
N LYS A 170 6.01 -14.97 -10.72
CA LYS A 170 7.27 -14.66 -10.01
C LYS A 170 8.01 -13.45 -10.58
N ASP A 171 8.14 -13.37 -11.91
CA ASP A 171 8.87 -12.27 -12.57
C ASP A 171 8.11 -10.94 -12.48
N LEU A 172 6.78 -10.96 -12.60
CA LEU A 172 5.93 -9.77 -12.45
C LEU A 172 5.94 -9.29 -11.00
N ALA A 173 5.80 -10.21 -10.04
CA ALA A 173 5.84 -9.94 -8.61
C ALA A 173 7.21 -9.39 -8.16
N THR A 174 8.31 -9.94 -8.69
CA THR A 174 9.67 -9.45 -8.44
C THR A 174 9.84 -8.00 -8.93
N ARG A 175 9.36 -7.70 -10.14
CA ARG A 175 9.37 -6.33 -10.70
C ARG A 175 8.51 -5.38 -9.90
N LEU A 176 7.30 -5.80 -9.51
CA LEU A 176 6.37 -5.03 -8.70
C LEU A 176 7.03 -4.59 -7.38
N LEU A 177 7.62 -5.52 -6.63
CA LEU A 177 8.27 -5.21 -5.35
C LEU A 177 9.50 -4.31 -5.52
N SER A 178 10.28 -4.52 -6.60
CA SER A 178 11.43 -3.69 -6.95
C SER A 178 11.01 -2.24 -7.25
N ASP A 179 9.94 -2.07 -8.03
CA ASP A 179 9.41 -0.75 -8.37
C ASP A 179 8.90 -0.01 -7.13
N LEU A 180 8.17 -0.67 -6.23
CA LEU A 180 7.75 -0.07 -4.95
C LEU A 180 8.96 0.39 -4.12
N SER A 181 9.98 -0.47 -4.02
CA SER A 181 11.19 -0.14 -3.26
C SER A 181 11.96 1.03 -3.88
N LYS A 182 11.99 1.12 -5.22
CA LYS A 182 12.61 2.22 -5.94
C LYS A 182 11.83 3.53 -5.76
N ALA A 183 10.51 3.49 -5.86
CA ALA A 183 9.63 4.64 -5.61
C ALA A 183 9.84 5.20 -4.20
N ILE A 184 9.87 4.34 -3.18
CA ILE A 184 10.16 4.74 -1.80
C ILE A 184 11.55 5.38 -1.72
N SER A 185 12.59 4.72 -2.22
CA SER A 185 13.98 5.22 -2.15
C SER A 185 14.16 6.61 -2.78
N LEU A 186 13.52 6.86 -3.92
CA LEU A 186 13.60 8.14 -4.61
C LEU A 186 12.76 9.22 -3.92
N ALA A 187 11.61 8.85 -3.35
CA ALA A 187 10.71 9.76 -2.65
C ALA A 187 11.11 10.01 -1.20
N SER A 188 11.94 9.19 -0.55
CA SER A 188 12.30 9.37 0.86
C SER A 188 13.10 10.66 1.07
N PRO A 189 12.75 11.45 2.12
CA PRO A 189 13.47 12.68 2.44
C PRO A 189 14.95 12.39 2.68
N VAL A 190 15.83 13.23 2.13
CA VAL A 190 17.27 13.16 2.42
C VAL A 190 17.49 13.85 3.76
N VAL A 191 18.06 13.17 4.74
CA VAL A 191 18.43 13.78 6.01
C VAL A 191 19.67 14.65 5.77
N THR A 192 19.47 15.91 5.40
CA THR A 192 20.55 16.90 5.26
C THR A 192 20.47 17.93 6.39
N GLY A 193 21.22 17.71 7.47
CA GLY A 193 21.40 18.71 8.54
C GLY A 193 21.42 18.15 9.96
N ALA A 194 21.98 18.93 10.90
CA ALA A 194 22.14 18.59 12.31
C ALA A 194 20.82 18.50 13.10
N ASN A 195 19.69 18.93 12.53
CA ASN A 195 18.36 18.84 13.14
C ASN A 195 17.60 17.62 12.60
N ARG A 196 17.86 16.45 13.19
CA ARG A 196 17.23 15.16 12.90
C ARG A 196 15.73 15.09 13.24
N SER A 197 15.16 16.15 13.82
CA SER A 197 13.89 16.08 14.58
C SER A 197 12.63 16.42 13.76
N ILE A 198 12.76 17.10 12.62
CA ILE A 198 11.60 17.50 11.80
C ILE A 198 11.88 17.15 10.34
N THR A 199 11.26 16.08 9.85
CA THR A 199 11.21 15.76 8.42
C THR A 199 10.07 16.56 7.79
N SER A 200 10.41 17.58 7.00
CA SER A 200 9.46 18.28 6.13
C SER A 200 9.41 17.61 4.75
N VAL A 201 8.21 17.37 4.23
CA VAL A 201 7.98 16.78 2.91
C VAL A 201 6.90 17.54 2.16
N SER A 202 6.92 17.50 0.83
CA SER A 202 5.83 18.06 0.02
C SER A 202 4.56 17.22 0.14
N SER A 203 3.38 17.79 -0.13
CA SER A 203 2.11 17.05 -0.14
C SER A 203 2.10 15.89 -1.17
N SER A 204 2.81 16.04 -2.29
CA SER A 204 2.93 14.98 -3.30
C SER A 204 3.80 13.82 -2.79
N GLN A 205 4.93 14.14 -2.17
CA GLN A 205 5.83 13.16 -1.56
C GLN A 205 5.15 12.42 -0.40
N TYR A 206 4.45 13.15 0.46
CA TYR A 206 3.67 12.61 1.57
C TYR A 206 2.70 11.52 1.12
N ARG A 207 1.85 11.83 0.13
CA ARG A 207 0.86 10.88 -0.39
C ARG A 207 1.51 9.68 -1.07
N LEU A 208 2.56 9.92 -1.84
CA LEU A 208 3.26 8.84 -2.54
C LEU A 208 3.89 7.86 -1.55
N LEU A 209 4.62 8.36 -0.55
CA LEU A 209 5.26 7.53 0.47
C LEU A 209 4.22 6.75 1.28
N SER A 210 3.15 7.42 1.71
CA SER A 210 2.01 6.80 2.40
C SER A 210 1.47 5.57 1.65
N ASN A 211 1.13 5.75 0.37
CA ASN A 211 0.54 4.68 -0.44
C ASN A 211 1.56 3.59 -0.80
N THR A 212 2.81 3.96 -1.08
CA THR A 212 3.82 2.99 -1.54
C THR A 212 4.28 2.09 -0.39
N HIS A 213 4.50 2.66 0.80
CA HIS A 213 4.78 1.87 2.01
C HIS A 213 3.61 0.94 2.36
N MET A 214 2.37 1.44 2.29
CA MET A 214 1.18 0.62 2.52
C MET A 214 1.09 -0.56 1.53
N HIS A 215 1.35 -0.32 0.25
CA HIS A 215 1.35 -1.37 -0.77
C HIS A 215 2.45 -2.41 -0.52
N ARG A 216 3.67 -1.97 -0.19
CA ARG A 216 4.77 -2.90 0.11
C ARG A 216 4.52 -3.70 1.39
N GLY A 217 4.03 -3.06 2.44
CA GLY A 217 3.62 -3.70 3.69
C GLY A 217 2.54 -4.75 3.48
N TYR A 218 1.57 -4.49 2.60
CA TYR A 218 0.54 -5.47 2.23
C TYR A 218 1.13 -6.74 1.59
N LEU A 219 2.09 -6.61 0.68
CA LEU A 219 2.77 -7.76 0.07
C LEU A 219 3.56 -8.57 1.11
N LEU A 220 4.26 -7.89 2.01
CA LEU A 220 4.99 -8.53 3.10
C LEU A 220 4.06 -9.30 4.03
N LEU A 221 2.94 -8.68 4.42
CA LEU A 221 1.92 -9.31 5.25
C LEU A 221 1.35 -10.57 4.58
N LYS A 222 1.03 -10.49 3.28
CA LYS A 222 0.56 -11.65 2.51
C LYS A 222 1.60 -12.76 2.43
N ALA A 223 2.86 -12.40 2.19
CA ALA A 223 3.95 -13.37 2.21
C ALA A 223 4.02 -14.08 3.57
N GLY A 224 3.88 -13.34 4.68
CA GLY A 224 3.84 -13.90 6.03
C GLY A 224 2.65 -14.85 6.26
N LYS A 225 1.46 -14.51 5.75
CA LYS A 225 0.28 -15.40 5.84
C LYS A 225 0.47 -16.71 5.10
N ILE A 226 0.98 -16.66 3.87
CA ILE A 226 1.30 -17.87 3.09
C ILE A 226 2.32 -18.73 3.85
N ARG A 227 3.31 -18.11 4.53
CA ARG A 227 4.27 -18.86 5.37
C ARG A 227 3.62 -19.56 6.54
N LYS A 228 2.71 -18.88 7.23
CA LYS A 228 1.96 -19.48 8.33
C LYS A 228 1.16 -20.69 7.85
N GLU A 229 0.47 -20.55 6.72
CA GLU A 229 -0.30 -21.65 6.10
C GLU A 229 0.59 -22.83 5.70
N GLU A 230 1.80 -22.57 5.18
CA GLU A 230 2.79 -23.60 4.87
C GLU A 230 3.36 -24.30 6.14
N GLU A 231 3.55 -23.55 7.23
CA GLU A 231 4.01 -24.07 8.53
C GLU A 231 2.94 -24.96 9.20
N GLU A 232 1.68 -24.51 9.20
CA GLU A 232 0.53 -25.21 9.80
C GLU A 232 0.06 -26.40 8.93
N GLY A 233 0.24 -26.33 7.60
CA GLY A 233 -0.16 -27.34 6.63
C GLY A 233 0.79 -28.53 6.49
N THR A 234 1.24 -29.11 7.60
CA THR A 234 2.27 -30.18 7.68
C THR A 234 1.84 -31.55 7.10
N THR A 235 1.29 -31.62 5.90
CA THR A 235 1.08 -32.88 5.16
C THR A 235 1.37 -32.71 3.67
N GLN A 236 2.58 -33.13 3.29
CA GLN A 236 2.86 -33.84 2.04
C GLN A 236 2.13 -33.35 0.78
N THR A 237 2.57 -32.23 0.21
CA THR A 237 2.55 -32.12 -1.24
C THR A 237 3.90 -31.62 -1.72
N GLN A 238 4.41 -32.34 -2.70
CA GLN A 238 5.73 -32.23 -3.30
C GLN A 238 6.08 -30.78 -3.65
N GLN A 239 7.33 -30.39 -3.39
CA GLN A 239 8.11 -29.33 -4.05
C GLN A 239 7.39 -28.49 -5.13
N THR A 240 6.30 -27.81 -4.80
CA THR A 240 5.71 -26.83 -5.69
C THR A 240 6.64 -25.64 -5.61
N GLU A 241 7.22 -25.22 -6.73
CA GLU A 241 8.10 -24.05 -6.76
C GLU A 241 7.36 -22.89 -6.10
N ARG A 242 7.95 -22.28 -5.06
CA ARG A 242 7.30 -21.16 -4.39
C ARG A 242 7.29 -19.94 -5.31
N GLY A 243 6.12 -19.37 -5.54
CA GLY A 243 5.95 -18.15 -6.33
C GLY A 243 6.10 -16.87 -5.51
N GLY A 244 5.89 -15.73 -6.17
CA GLY A 244 6.02 -14.41 -5.55
C GLY A 244 7.41 -13.76 -5.74
N PRO A 245 7.61 -12.57 -5.16
CA PRO A 245 8.82 -11.79 -5.40
C PRO A 245 10.07 -12.52 -4.91
N THR A 246 11.11 -12.60 -5.75
CA THR A 246 12.36 -13.32 -5.46
C THR A 246 13.02 -12.84 -4.16
N GLN A 247 12.90 -11.55 -3.86
CA GLN A 247 13.45 -10.96 -2.64
C GLN A 247 12.75 -11.47 -1.36
N LEU A 248 11.45 -11.77 -1.43
CA LEU A 248 10.69 -12.32 -0.30
C LEU A 248 10.85 -13.83 -0.18
N LEU A 249 11.14 -14.52 -1.28
CA LEU A 249 11.45 -15.96 -1.26
C LEU A 249 12.69 -16.26 -0.43
N ALA A 250 13.68 -15.36 -0.40
CA ALA A 250 14.90 -15.48 0.39
C ALA A 250 14.65 -15.37 1.92
N ILE A 251 13.50 -14.82 2.33
CA ILE A 251 13.12 -14.70 3.73
C ILE A 251 12.39 -15.98 4.13
N SER A 252 12.96 -16.73 5.08
CA SER A 252 12.39 -17.99 5.55
C SER A 252 11.43 -17.80 6.71
N SER A 253 11.70 -16.85 7.60
CA SER A 253 10.92 -16.64 8.82
C SER A 253 9.64 -15.83 8.56
N ARG A 254 8.51 -16.35 9.04
CA ARG A 254 7.24 -15.63 9.12
C ARG A 254 7.37 -14.34 9.93
N ASP A 255 7.95 -14.42 11.12
CA ASP A 255 8.06 -13.28 12.04
C ASP A 255 8.84 -12.13 11.41
N GLN A 256 9.88 -12.45 10.62
CA GLN A 256 10.64 -11.44 9.90
C GLN A 256 9.80 -10.74 8.82
N LEU A 257 8.93 -11.47 8.13
CA LEU A 257 8.00 -10.87 7.16
C LEU A 257 6.95 -9.99 7.85
N GLU A 258 6.42 -10.41 9.00
CA GLU A 258 5.48 -9.62 9.80
C GLU A 258 6.13 -8.36 10.38
N GLU A 259 7.38 -8.45 10.88
CA GLU A 259 8.14 -7.30 11.36
C GLU A 259 8.41 -6.29 10.24
N MET A 260 8.85 -6.77 9.07
CA MET A 260 9.05 -5.91 7.90
C MET A 260 7.73 -5.26 7.44
N ALA A 261 6.61 -5.99 7.47
CA ALA A 261 5.29 -5.44 7.17
C ALA A 261 4.89 -4.36 8.18
N SER A 262 5.08 -4.62 9.48
CA SER A 262 4.78 -3.68 10.56
C SER A 262 5.57 -2.38 10.42
N GLN A 263 6.85 -2.46 10.04
CA GLN A 263 7.68 -1.30 9.78
C GLN A 263 7.17 -0.48 8.57
N ASP A 264 6.76 -1.13 7.49
CA ASP A 264 6.18 -0.43 6.34
C ASP A 264 4.84 0.22 6.68
N PHE A 265 3.98 -0.46 7.44
CA PHE A 265 2.72 0.12 7.91
C PHE A 265 2.95 1.27 8.89
N PHE A 266 3.99 1.19 9.73
CA PHE A 266 4.39 2.28 10.61
C PHE A 266 4.76 3.51 9.79
N GLU A 267 5.65 3.37 8.79
CA GLU A 267 6.04 4.47 7.90
C GLU A 267 4.84 5.03 7.14
N ALA A 268 3.97 4.20 6.58
CA ALA A 268 2.72 4.65 5.95
C ALA A 268 1.82 5.44 6.92
N GLY A 269 1.73 5.00 8.18
CA GLY A 269 1.03 5.70 9.26
C GLY A 269 1.64 7.05 9.61
N ARG A 270 2.98 7.17 9.59
CA ARG A 270 3.69 8.45 9.76
C ARG A 270 3.32 9.45 8.65
N TYR A 271 3.09 8.95 7.44
CA TYR A 271 2.56 9.72 6.31
C TYR A 271 1.01 9.74 6.26
N GLY A 272 0.33 9.62 7.40
CA GLY A 272 -1.10 9.92 7.56
C GLY A 272 -2.09 8.84 7.13
N ASN A 273 -1.63 7.62 6.87
CA ASN A 273 -2.54 6.51 6.62
C ASN A 273 -3.00 5.89 7.94
N GLU A 274 -4.21 6.24 8.39
CA GLU A 274 -4.75 5.75 9.67
C GLU A 274 -4.96 4.23 9.68
N VAL A 275 -5.35 3.63 8.54
CA VAL A 275 -5.46 2.17 8.41
C VAL A 275 -4.09 1.54 8.60
N ALA A 276 -3.05 2.08 7.96
CA ALA A 276 -1.69 1.59 8.14
C ALA A 276 -1.21 1.72 9.60
N LYS A 277 -1.58 2.79 10.30
CA LYS A 277 -1.25 2.95 11.73
C LYS A 277 -1.85 1.82 12.58
N GLN A 278 -3.10 1.44 12.33
CA GLN A 278 -3.74 0.30 12.99
C GLN A 278 -3.07 -1.03 12.61
N LEU A 279 -2.80 -1.22 11.32
CA LEU A 279 -2.11 -2.41 10.81
C LEU A 279 -0.70 -2.56 11.37
N SER A 280 0.02 -1.46 11.58
CA SER A 280 1.36 -1.47 12.17
C SER A 280 1.36 -2.12 13.55
N VAL A 281 0.40 -1.76 14.40
CA VAL A 281 0.21 -2.38 15.73
C VAL A 281 -0.24 -3.83 15.58
N GLY A 282 -1.22 -4.10 14.73
CA GLY A 282 -1.79 -5.44 14.54
C GLY A 282 -0.83 -6.45 13.92
N THR A 283 0.24 -6.00 13.27
CA THR A 283 1.28 -6.86 12.65
C THR A 283 2.57 -6.90 13.44
N ASN A 284 2.72 -6.07 14.47
CA ASN A 284 3.92 -6.04 15.29
C ASN A 284 3.98 -7.29 16.20
N PRO A 285 4.99 -8.16 16.06
CA PRO A 285 5.09 -9.39 16.87
C PRO A 285 5.20 -9.09 18.38
N TYR A 286 5.88 -8.00 18.75
CA TYR A 286 5.98 -7.57 20.14
C TYR A 286 4.62 -7.11 20.70
N ALA A 287 3.86 -6.33 19.92
CA ALA A 287 2.54 -5.87 20.34
C ALA A 287 1.57 -7.06 20.51
N LYS A 288 1.63 -8.06 19.62
CA LYS A 288 0.85 -9.31 19.74
C LYS A 288 1.21 -10.09 20.99
N MET A 289 2.51 -10.26 21.29
CA MET A 289 2.98 -10.96 22.48
C MET A 289 2.51 -10.25 23.76
N CYS A 290 2.72 -8.94 23.88
CA CYS A 290 2.25 -8.15 25.02
C CYS A 290 0.73 -8.24 25.18
N GLY A 291 -0.02 -8.15 24.07
CA GLY A 291 -1.46 -8.30 24.06
C GLY A 291 -1.92 -9.68 24.55
N ALA A 292 -1.26 -10.76 24.12
CA ALA A 292 -1.56 -12.12 24.57
C ALA A 292 -1.29 -12.30 26.07
N ILE A 293 -0.17 -11.78 26.57
CA ILE A 293 0.19 -11.85 28.00
C ILE A 293 -0.87 -11.12 28.85
N VAL A 294 -1.25 -9.90 28.47
CA VAL A 294 -2.26 -9.12 29.19
C VAL A 294 -3.63 -9.81 29.13
N LYS A 295 -4.00 -10.38 27.99
CA LYS A 295 -5.26 -11.11 27.82
C LYS A 295 -5.34 -12.34 28.72
N GLU A 296 -4.27 -13.13 28.79
CA GLU A 296 -4.19 -14.29 29.69
C GLU A 296 -4.24 -13.88 31.17
N ALA A 297 -3.55 -12.79 31.54
CA ALA A 297 -3.59 -12.27 32.91
C ALA A 297 -5.01 -11.83 33.32
N LEU A 298 -5.70 -11.07 32.47
CA LEU A 298 -7.08 -10.65 32.71
C LEU A 298 -8.05 -11.83 32.77
N LYS A 299 -7.89 -12.82 31.89
CA LYS A 299 -8.71 -14.02 31.89
C LYS A 299 -8.58 -14.75 33.22
N LYS A 300 -7.36 -14.88 33.72
CA LYS A 300 -7.08 -15.51 35.02
C LYS A 300 -7.69 -14.74 36.19
N GLU A 301 -7.62 -13.41 36.19
CA GLU A 301 -8.29 -12.58 37.21
C GLU A 301 -9.81 -12.81 37.21
N ILE A 302 -10.45 -12.83 36.03
CA ILE A 302 -11.90 -13.05 35.91
C ILE A 302 -12.29 -14.45 36.41
N GLU A 303 -11.50 -15.47 36.10
CA GLU A 303 -11.71 -16.84 36.60
C GLU A 303 -11.59 -16.89 38.14
N GLU A 304 -10.59 -16.21 38.71
CA GLU A 304 -10.41 -16.10 40.16
C GLU A 304 -11.57 -15.33 40.86
N PHE A 305 -12.19 -14.36 40.19
CA PHE A 305 -13.37 -13.64 40.72
C PHE A 305 -14.67 -14.46 40.66
N GLN A 306 -14.75 -15.47 39.80
CA GLN A 306 -15.95 -16.30 39.61
C GLN A 306 -15.97 -17.57 40.48
N SER A 307 -14.81 -17.96 41.01
CA SER A 307 -14.63 -19.07 41.96
C SER A 307 -14.78 -18.65 43.43
#